data_AF-A0AAV5YS01-F1
#
_entry.id   AF-A0AAV5YS01-F1
#
_cell.length_a   1.000
_cell.length_b   1.000
_cell.length_c   1.000
_cell.angle_alpha   90.00
_cell.angle_beta   90.00
_cell.angle_gamma   90.00
#
_symmetry.space_group_name_H-M   'P 1'
#
loop_
_entity.id
_entity.type
_entity.pdbx_description
1 polymer ?
#
loop_
_entity_poly.entity_id
_entity_poly.type
_entity_poly.pdbx_seq_one_letter_code
_entity_poly.pdbx_strand_id
1 'polypeptide(L)'
;LGGRMLRHGAPAHPGSLLWIADLRGHPVLGMPACGMFSQATTFDLVLPRILTGEATGAPEIATLGHGGLLSRDSAYRFPPYRQSAVRGELSE
;
A
#
# COMPACT_ATOMS: atom_id res chain seq x y z
N LEU A 1 7.31 -13.92 -18.83
CA LEU A 1 5.93 -13.75 -18.32
C LEU A 1 5.19 -12.56 -18.95
N GLY A 2 5.86 -11.51 -19.44
CA GLY A 2 5.24 -10.49 -20.31
C GLY A 2 4.19 -9.60 -19.63
N GLY A 3 4.38 -9.26 -18.35
CA GLY A 3 3.47 -8.38 -17.60
C GLY A 3 3.63 -6.90 -17.96
N ARG A 4 2.58 -6.11 -17.74
CA ARG A 4 2.57 -4.66 -17.97
C ARG A 4 2.73 -3.93 -16.65
N MET A 5 3.77 -3.10 -16.53
CA MET A 5 3.93 -2.22 -15.38
C MET A 5 2.85 -1.13 -15.41
N LEU A 6 2.07 -1.00 -14.35
CA LEU A 6 1.07 0.04 -14.19
C LEU A 6 1.64 1.24 -13.44
N ARG A 7 2.42 0.97 -12.38
CA ARG A 7 3.00 2.02 -11.54
C ARG A 7 4.25 1.55 -10.81
N HIS A 8 5.28 2.39 -10.80
CA HIS A 8 6.43 2.31 -9.90
C HIS A 8 6.36 3.45 -8.87
N GLY A 9 6.48 3.09 -7.61
CA GLY A 9 6.33 3.98 -6.45
C GLY A 9 4.91 4.50 -6.27
N ALA A 10 4.59 4.92 -5.06
CA ALA A 10 3.43 5.76 -4.80
C ALA A 10 3.90 7.10 -4.21
N PRO A 11 3.18 8.20 -4.47
CA PRO A 11 3.41 9.48 -3.79
C PRO A 11 2.87 9.42 -2.34
N ALA A 12 3.32 8.43 -1.57
CA ALA A 12 2.99 8.20 -0.18
C ALA A 12 4.22 7.60 0.51
N HIS A 13 4.40 7.91 1.78
CA HIS A 13 5.54 7.46 2.58
C HIS A 13 5.06 6.63 3.76
N PRO A 14 5.59 5.40 3.97
CA PRO A 14 6.55 4.68 3.13
C PRO A 14 5.94 4.05 1.86
N GLY A 15 6.49 4.35 0.66
CA GLY A 15 5.93 3.85 -0.62
C GLY A 15 6.80 3.92 -1.88
N SER A 16 8.05 4.38 -1.79
CA SER A 16 8.91 4.61 -2.97
C SER A 16 9.30 3.35 -3.74
N LEU A 17 9.34 2.20 -3.06
CA LEU A 17 9.72 0.90 -3.65
C LEU A 17 8.51 0.01 -3.99
N LEU A 18 7.28 0.47 -3.71
CA LEU A 18 6.06 -0.26 -4.06
C LEU A 18 5.86 -0.21 -5.58
N TRP A 19 5.36 -1.28 -6.18
CA TRP A 19 5.03 -1.28 -7.59
C TRP A 19 3.80 -2.14 -7.88
N ILE A 20 3.10 -1.80 -8.97
CA ILE A 20 1.87 -2.45 -9.39
C ILE A 20 2.02 -2.82 -10.86
N ALA A 21 1.75 -4.08 -11.19
CA ALA A 21 1.73 -4.57 -12.55
C ALA A 21 0.45 -5.36 -12.83
N ASP A 22 0.10 -5.46 -14.10
CA ASP A 22 -0.89 -6.41 -14.59
C ASP A 22 -0.16 -7.60 -15.21
N LEU A 23 -0.55 -8.80 -14.80
CA LEU A 23 -0.13 -10.04 -15.43
C LEU A 23 -1.37 -10.79 -15.93
N ARG A 24 -1.70 -10.58 -17.21
CA ARG A 24 -2.82 -11.26 -17.88
C ARG A 24 -4.15 -11.03 -17.13
N GLY A 25 -4.45 -9.78 -16.77
CA GLY A 25 -5.65 -9.43 -16.02
C GLY A 25 -5.57 -9.71 -14.51
N HIS A 26 -4.43 -10.20 -14.01
CA HIS A 26 -4.22 -10.42 -12.58
C HIS A 26 -3.31 -9.31 -12.02
N PRO A 27 -3.77 -8.54 -11.03
CA PRO A 27 -2.94 -7.53 -10.40
C PRO A 27 -1.81 -8.18 -9.62
N VAL A 28 -0.59 -7.65 -9.80
CA VAL A 28 0.61 -8.02 -9.06
C VAL A 28 1.08 -6.80 -8.29
N LEU A 29 1.10 -6.92 -6.97
CA LEU A 29 1.57 -5.87 -6.07
C LEU A 29 2.92 -6.29 -5.48
N GLY A 30 3.96 -5.53 -5.78
CA GLY A 30 5.29 -5.71 -5.20
C GLY A 30 5.56 -4.70 -4.09
N MET A 31 6.19 -5.17 -3.01
CA MET A 31 6.65 -4.33 -1.90
C MET A 31 8.03 -4.78 -1.42
N PRO A 32 8.82 -3.90 -0.79
CA PRO A 32 10.07 -4.30 -0.14
C PRO A 32 9.78 -5.19 1.07
N ALA A 33 10.61 -6.23 1.28
CA ALA A 33 10.43 -7.17 2.40
C ALA A 33 10.41 -6.48 3.77
N CYS A 34 11.21 -5.43 3.97
CA CYS A 34 11.19 -4.64 5.20
C CYS A 34 9.84 -3.94 5.46
N GLY A 35 9.11 -3.57 4.40
CA GLY A 35 7.79 -2.95 4.48
C GLY A 35 6.73 -3.90 5.06
N MET A 36 6.92 -5.21 4.92
CA MET A 36 6.02 -6.22 5.48
C MET A 36 5.98 -6.19 7.03
N PHE A 37 7.06 -5.73 7.65
CA PHE A 37 7.21 -5.64 9.10
C PHE A 37 6.94 -4.22 9.66
N SER A 38 6.69 -3.24 8.80
CA SER A 38 6.33 -1.87 9.22
C SER A 38 4.86 -1.80 9.65
N GLN A 39 4.54 -0.93 10.61
CA GLN A 39 3.19 -0.82 11.17
C GLN A 39 2.16 -0.21 10.20
N ALA A 40 2.55 0.79 9.42
CA ALA A 40 1.72 1.43 8.40
C ALA A 40 2.58 1.76 7.17
N THR A 41 2.06 1.43 5.98
CA THR A 41 2.75 1.60 4.70
C THR A 41 1.76 1.87 3.57
N THR A 42 2.26 2.34 2.43
CA THR A 42 1.45 2.50 1.22
C THR A 42 0.75 1.20 0.79
N PHE A 43 1.32 0.03 1.12
CA PHE A 43 0.65 -1.26 0.87
C PHE A 43 -0.75 -1.31 1.50
N ASP A 44 -0.90 -0.76 2.72
CA ASP A 44 -2.15 -0.74 3.47
C ASP A 44 -3.21 0.17 2.83
N LEU A 45 -2.79 1.13 1.99
CA LEU A 45 -3.68 1.98 1.19
C LEU A 45 -4.03 1.35 -0.17
N VAL A 46 -3.09 0.61 -0.76
CA VAL A 46 -3.22 0.08 -2.13
C VAL A 46 -3.88 -1.30 -2.16
N LEU A 47 -3.53 -2.19 -1.23
CA LEU A 47 -4.06 -3.55 -1.20
C LEU A 47 -5.60 -3.58 -1.16
N PRO A 48 -6.30 -2.80 -0.31
CA PRO A 48 -7.76 -2.83 -0.27
C PRO A 48 -8.38 -2.48 -1.62
N ARG A 49 -7.83 -1.48 -2.33
CA ARG A 49 -8.30 -1.07 -3.66
C ARG A 49 -8.16 -2.20 -4.69
N ILE A 50 -7.06 -2.94 -4.64
CA ILE A 50 -6.88 -4.12 -5.51
C ILE A 50 -7.91 -5.21 -5.17
N LEU A 51 -8.13 -5.47 -3.88
CA LEU A 51 -9.08 -6.49 -3.41
C LEU A 51 -10.54 -6.15 -3.74
N THR A 52 -10.89 -4.86 -3.80
CA THR A 52 -12.24 -4.38 -4.20
C THR A 52 -12.39 -4.30 -5.72
N GLY A 53 -11.33 -4.56 -6.50
CA GLY A 53 -11.35 -4.45 -7.95
C GLY A 53 -11.32 -3.01 -8.47
N GLU A 54 -10.95 -2.04 -7.62
CA GLU A 54 -10.76 -0.66 -8.04
C GLU A 54 -9.56 -0.52 -8.98
N ALA A 55 -9.61 0.49 -9.86
CA ALA A 55 -8.48 0.82 -10.70
C ALA A 55 -7.28 1.30 -9.85
N THR A 56 -6.09 0.79 -10.14
CA THR A 56 -4.84 1.16 -9.46
C THR A 56 -3.77 1.61 -10.44
N GLY A 57 -4.19 2.36 -11.46
CA GLY A 57 -3.30 2.96 -12.45
C GLY A 57 -2.56 4.19 -11.90
N ALA A 58 -1.80 4.83 -12.77
CA ALA A 58 -1.06 6.03 -12.39
C ALA A 58 -1.94 7.16 -11.84
N PRO A 59 -3.13 7.48 -12.40
CA PRO A 59 -4.01 8.52 -11.86
C PRO A 59 -4.53 8.20 -10.47
N GLU A 60 -4.97 6.96 -10.22
CA GLU A 60 -5.58 6.57 -8.95
C GLU A 60 -4.54 6.55 -7.83
N ILE A 61 -3.32 6.12 -8.14
CA ILE A 61 -2.20 6.13 -7.19
C ILE A 61 -1.68 7.56 -6.95
N ALA A 62 -1.76 8.46 -7.94
CA ALA A 62 -1.34 9.85 -7.78
C ALA A 62 -2.11 10.58 -6.67
N THR A 63 -3.39 10.21 -6.45
CA THR A 63 -4.24 10.80 -5.41
C THR A 63 -3.70 10.60 -3.99
N LEU A 64 -2.85 9.59 -3.77
CA LEU A 64 -2.21 9.35 -2.49
C LEU A 64 -1.22 10.46 -2.09
N GLY A 65 -0.85 11.36 -3.01
CA GLY A 65 -0.01 12.53 -2.73
C GLY A 65 -0.61 13.45 -1.66
N HIS A 66 -1.93 13.48 -1.52
CA HIS A 66 -2.63 14.24 -0.51
C HIS A 66 -2.89 13.37 0.72
N GLY A 67 -2.13 13.59 1.80
CA GLY A 67 -2.30 12.86 3.06
C GLY A 67 -1.68 11.45 3.09
N GLY A 68 -0.87 11.10 2.09
CA GLY A 68 -0.13 9.82 2.03
C GLY A 68 1.09 9.74 2.93
N LEU A 69 1.26 10.64 3.90
CA LEU A 69 2.30 10.53 4.91
C LEU A 69 1.79 9.63 6.05
N LEU A 70 2.31 8.41 6.13
CA LEU A 70 1.98 7.44 7.15
C LEU A 70 3.08 7.41 8.21
N SER A 71 2.78 7.96 9.38
CA SER A 71 3.62 7.85 10.57
C SER A 71 3.47 6.48 11.24
N ARG A 72 4.33 6.17 12.22
CA ARG A 72 4.19 4.97 13.07
C ARG A 72 2.79 4.90 13.71
N ASP A 73 2.29 6.05 14.15
CA ASP A 73 1.00 6.18 14.80
C ASP A 73 -0.18 6.10 13.82
N SER A 74 0.05 6.07 12.50
CA SER A 74 -1.03 5.96 11.51
C SER A 74 -1.67 4.57 11.47
N ALA A 75 -1.16 3.60 12.23
CA ALA A 75 -1.64 2.22 12.28
C ALA A 75 -3.11 2.08 12.70
N TYR A 76 -3.65 2.99 13.52
CA TYR A 76 -5.06 2.97 13.94
C TYR A 76 -6.04 3.13 12.76
N ARG A 77 -5.58 3.66 11.63
CA ARG A 77 -6.39 3.90 10.43
C ARG A 77 -6.69 2.63 9.64
N PHE A 78 -6.04 1.51 9.98
CA PHE A 78 -6.09 0.28 9.18
C PHE A 78 -6.68 -0.90 9.95
N PRO A 79 -7.46 -1.79 9.31
CA PRO A 79 -7.99 -2.99 9.95
C PRO A 79 -6.90 -3.93 10.52
N PRO A 80 -7.22 -4.76 11.52
CA PRO A 80 -6.26 -5.66 12.18
C PRO A 80 -5.98 -6.95 11.39
N TYR A 81 -5.52 -6.84 10.14
CA TYR A 81 -5.18 -8.01 9.31
C TYR A 81 -3.82 -8.64 9.62
N ARG A 82 -3.04 -8.14 10.60
CA ARG A 82 -1.81 -8.81 11.10
C ARG A 82 -1.94 -9.15 12.58
N GLN A 83 -1.60 -10.40 12.91
CA GLN A 83 -1.71 -10.97 14.26
C GLN A 83 -0.65 -10.46 15.26
N SER A 84 0.45 -9.86 14.79
CA SER A 84 1.65 -9.59 15.61
C SER A 84 1.77 -8.19 16.24
N ALA A 85 0.75 -7.34 16.18
CA ALA A 85 0.80 -6.01 16.81
C ALA A 85 -0.55 -5.66 17.45
N VAL A 86 -0.53 -5.26 18.73
CA VAL A 86 -1.69 -4.59 19.37
C VAL A 86 -1.92 -3.30 18.58
N ARG A 87 -3.05 -3.27 17.86
CA ARG A 87 -3.37 -2.24 16.88
C ARG A 87 -4.45 -1.34 17.47
N GLY A 88 -4.22 -0.04 17.50
CA GLY A 88 -5.22 0.94 17.94
C GLY A 88 -4.96 1.64 19.27
N GLU A 89 -3.79 1.46 19.88
CA GLU A 89 -3.38 2.32 21.00
C GLU A 89 -2.74 3.59 20.44
N LEU A 90 -3.38 4.74 20.71
CA LEU A 90 -2.70 6.02 20.68
C LEU A 90 -1.60 5.94 21.75
N SER A 91 -0.37 6.33 21.41
CA SER A 91 0.60 6.58 22.48
C SER A 91 0.01 7.64 23.40
N GLU A 92 0.00 7.37 24.71
CA GLU A 92 -0.20 8.42 25.71
C GLU A 92 0.84 9.54 25.54
#